data_AF-A0A1S8TSJ1-F1
#
_entry.id   AF-A0A1S8TSJ1-F1
#
_cell.length_a   1.000
_cell.length_b   1.000
_cell.length_c   1.000
_cell.angle_alpha   90.00
_cell.angle_beta   90.00
_cell.angle_gamma   90.00
#
_symmetry.space_group_name_H-M   'P 1'
#
loop_
_entity.id
_entity.type
_entity.pdbx_description
1 polymer ?
#
loop_
_entity_poly.entity_id
_entity_poly.type
_entity_poly.pdbx_seq_one_letter_code
_entity_poly.pdbx_strand_id
1 'polypeptide(L)'
;MFIYILNILNDSLRRNEHDNNFLPAEVLKDAKYIVELGRIDKELDFKIISNRLNNVVELLWKYNLSFRETMNTLSKLLNNKKNMWILEYFNTSSVYSSNIIFSSAINEILQKARDSGENRKMNYLAL
;
A
#
# COMPACT_ATOMS: atom_id res chain seq x y z
N MET A 1 14.91 1.20 -1.01
CA MET A 1 13.43 1.23 -1.00
C MET A 1 12.88 2.03 -2.17
N PHE A 2 13.33 3.27 -2.39
CA PHE A 2 12.85 4.07 -3.53
C PHE A 2 12.98 3.39 -4.90
N ILE A 3 14.18 2.90 -5.26
CA ILE A 3 14.39 2.17 -6.52
C ILE A 3 13.51 0.92 -6.62
N TYR A 4 13.28 0.21 -5.51
CA TYR A 4 12.42 -0.98 -5.49
C TYR A 4 10.96 -0.63 -5.83
N ILE A 5 10.40 0.41 -5.20
CA ILE A 5 9.04 0.86 -5.48
C ILE A 5 8.94 1.35 -6.92
N LEU A 6 9.87 2.20 -7.36
CA LEU A 6 9.89 2.72 -8.73
C LEU A 6 9.90 1.59 -9.76
N ASN A 7 10.73 0.56 -9.55
CA ASN A 7 10.79 -0.59 -10.44
C ASN A 7 9.47 -1.35 -10.47
N ILE A 8 8.85 -1.61 -9.33
CA ILE A 8 7.56 -2.31 -9.30
C ILE A 8 6.46 -1.53 -10.01
N LEU A 9 6.38 -0.22 -9.78
CA LEU A 9 5.37 0.60 -10.46
C LEU A 9 5.61 0.59 -11.97
N ASN A 10 6.86 0.78 -12.39
CA ASN A 10 7.24 0.80 -13.80
C ASN A 10 7.05 -0.55 -14.49
N ASP A 11 7.41 -1.66 -13.83
CA ASP A 11 7.19 -3.01 -14.36
C ASP A 11 5.70 -3.31 -14.47
N SER A 12 4.89 -2.83 -13.53
CA SER A 12 3.44 -2.96 -13.62
C SER A 12 2.88 -2.16 -14.78
N LEU A 13 3.31 -0.91 -15.00
CA LEU A 13 2.92 -0.13 -16.18
C LEU A 13 3.29 -0.85 -17.49
N ARG A 14 4.51 -1.38 -17.58
CA ARG A 14 4.98 -2.11 -18.77
C ARG A 14 4.20 -3.39 -19.05
N ARG A 15 3.62 -4.04 -18.04
CA ARG A 15 2.75 -5.21 -18.24
C ARG A 15 1.33 -4.84 -18.66
N ASN A 16 0.92 -3.60 -18.40
CA ASN A 16 -0.41 -3.09 -18.66
C ASN A 16 -0.41 -2.15 -19.88
N GLU A 17 0.29 -2.51 -20.97
CA GLU A 17 0.60 -1.71 -22.19
C GLU A 17 -0.60 -0.98 -22.86
N HIS A 18 -1.83 -1.16 -22.38
CA HIS A 18 -3.02 -0.46 -22.83
C HIS A 18 -3.30 0.88 -22.14
N ASP A 19 -2.68 1.20 -20.99
CA ASP A 19 -2.87 2.47 -20.27
C ASP A 19 -1.68 3.43 -20.48
N ASN A 20 -1.54 3.95 -21.71
CA ASN A 20 -0.47 4.88 -22.09
C ASN A 20 -0.60 6.31 -21.49
N ASN A 21 -1.47 6.51 -20.50
CA ASN A 21 -1.76 7.83 -19.93
C ASN A 21 -0.88 8.22 -18.73
N PHE A 22 0.02 7.35 -18.27
CA PHE A 22 0.86 7.64 -17.11
C PHE A 22 2.07 8.50 -17.48
N LEU A 23 2.14 9.69 -16.87
CA LEU A 23 3.30 10.58 -17.03
C LEU A 23 4.46 10.10 -16.14
N PRO A 24 5.71 10.06 -16.62
CA PRO A 24 6.87 9.67 -15.81
C PRO A 24 7.02 10.45 -14.50
N ALA A 25 6.61 11.73 -14.51
CA ALA A 25 6.60 12.58 -13.33
C ALA A 25 5.61 12.11 -12.25
N GLU A 26 4.49 11.54 -12.65
CA GLU A 26 3.46 11.01 -11.74
C GLU A 26 3.94 9.73 -11.05
N VAL A 27 4.56 8.82 -11.82
CA VAL A 27 5.19 7.60 -11.28
C VAL A 27 6.25 7.93 -10.25
N LEU A 28 7.09 8.93 -10.53
CA LEU A 28 8.11 9.41 -9.60
C LEU A 28 7.50 10.01 -8.33
N LYS A 29 6.41 10.78 -8.45
CA LYS A 29 5.71 11.39 -7.31
C LYS A 29 5.08 10.31 -6.42
N ASP A 30 4.39 9.34 -7.02
CA ASP A 30 3.73 8.27 -6.29
C ASP A 30 4.76 7.35 -5.62
N ALA A 31 5.85 7.01 -6.32
CA ALA A 31 6.96 6.25 -5.73
C ALA A 31 7.59 6.98 -4.53
N LYS A 32 7.75 8.31 -4.61
CA LYS A 32 8.22 9.12 -3.47
C LYS A 32 7.25 9.01 -2.30
N TYR A 33 5.96 9.26 -2.54
CA TYR A 33 4.93 9.20 -1.49
C TYR A 33 4.92 7.85 -0.76
N ILE A 34 4.95 6.74 -1.52
CA ILE A 34 4.95 5.38 -0.94
C ILE A 34 6.17 5.14 -0.06
N VAL A 35 7.34 5.62 -0.49
CA VAL A 35 8.59 5.45 0.27
C VAL A 35 8.60 6.35 1.51
N GLU A 36 7.88 7.47 1.47
CA GLU A 36 7.72 8.41 2.58
C GLU A 36 6.72 7.95 3.66
N LEU A 37 5.99 6.84 3.44
CA LEU A 37 5.46 6.04 4.56
C LEU A 37 6.58 5.76 5.59
N GLY A 38 7.80 5.57 5.08
CA GLY A 38 9.13 5.56 5.72
C GLY A 38 9.46 6.65 6.74
N ARG A 39 8.78 7.80 6.67
CA ARG A 39 9.18 9.05 7.34
C ARG A 39 8.10 9.60 8.27
N ILE A 40 7.12 8.77 8.61
CA ILE A 40 6.10 9.12 9.59
C ILE A 40 6.78 9.19 10.96
N ASP A 41 6.63 10.32 11.65
CA ASP A 41 7.07 10.46 13.03
C ASP A 41 6.27 9.54 13.94
N LYS A 42 6.94 8.93 14.92
CA LYS A 42 6.36 7.95 15.85
C LYS A 42 5.23 8.52 16.71
N GLU A 43 5.10 9.84 16.78
CA GLU A 43 4.12 10.56 17.60
C GLU A 43 2.76 10.77 16.90
N LEU A 44 2.58 10.23 15.69
CA LEU A 44 1.36 10.43 14.91
C LEU A 44 0.23 9.46 15.33
N ASP A 45 -1.00 9.99 15.38
CA ASP A 45 -2.24 9.27 15.68
C ASP A 45 -2.43 8.04 14.77
N PHE A 46 -2.90 6.93 15.34
CA PHE A 46 -3.31 5.71 14.64
C PHE A 46 -4.12 5.97 13.37
N LYS A 47 -5.06 6.93 13.42
CA LYS A 47 -5.90 7.30 12.29
C LYS A 47 -5.07 7.84 11.12
N ILE A 48 -4.02 8.61 11.40
CA ILE A 48 -3.12 9.17 10.40
C ILE A 48 -2.31 8.07 9.74
N ILE A 49 -1.78 7.14 10.54
CA ILE A 49 -1.00 5.99 10.04
C ILE A 49 -1.87 5.10 9.15
N SER A 50 -3.08 4.78 9.60
CA SER A 50 -4.03 3.95 8.87
C SER A 50 -4.46 4.60 7.56
N ASN A 51 -4.76 5.90 7.56
CA ASN A 51 -5.08 6.63 6.33
C ASN A 51 -3.92 6.64 5.33
N ARG A 52 -2.68 6.81 5.80
CA ARG A 52 -1.51 6.76 4.91
C ARG A 52 -1.30 5.36 4.33
N LEU A 53 -1.50 4.31 5.10
CA LEU A 53 -1.44 2.93 4.60
C LEU A 53 -2.51 2.68 3.53
N ASN A 54 -3.74 3.16 3.74
CA ASN A 54 -4.80 3.07 2.74
C ASN A 54 -4.39 3.78 1.45
N ASN A 55 -3.87 5.01 1.53
CA ASN A 55 -3.40 5.74 0.35
C ASN A 55 -2.28 5.00 -0.40
N VAL A 56 -1.37 4.34 0.34
CA VAL A 56 -0.33 3.51 -0.29
C VAL A 56 -0.94 2.33 -1.03
N VAL A 57 -1.93 1.65 -0.45
CA VAL A 57 -2.64 0.55 -1.13
C VAL A 57 -3.36 1.04 -2.38
N GLU A 58 -4.08 2.16 -2.28
CA GLU A 58 -4.77 2.76 -3.42
C GLU A 58 -3.81 3.12 -4.56
N LEU A 59 -2.64 3.68 -4.24
CA LEU A 59 -1.60 3.95 -5.24
C LEU A 59 -1.08 2.65 -5.87
N LEU A 60 -0.81 1.61 -5.09
CA LEU A 60 -0.36 0.33 -5.67
C LEU A 60 -1.41 -0.25 -6.62
N TRP A 61 -2.69 -0.14 -6.28
CA TRP A 61 -3.79 -0.59 -7.15
C TRP A 61 -4.02 0.30 -8.36
N LYS A 62 -3.75 1.61 -8.27
CA LYS A 62 -3.73 2.53 -9.41
C LYS A 62 -2.77 2.04 -10.51
N TYR A 63 -1.65 1.42 -10.13
CA TYR A 63 -0.71 0.80 -11.06
C TYR A 63 -1.06 -0.65 -11.42
N ASN A 64 -2.28 -1.11 -11.09
CA ASN A 64 -2.80 -2.44 -11.36
C ASN A 64 -1.88 -3.57 -10.83
N LEU A 65 -1.21 -3.33 -9.70
CA LEU A 65 -0.46 -4.40 -9.03
C LEU A 65 -1.43 -5.47 -8.55
N SER A 66 -1.06 -6.73 -8.70
CA SER A 66 -1.82 -7.83 -8.12
C SER A 66 -1.85 -7.73 -6.60
N PHE A 67 -2.83 -8.41 -5.98
CA PHE A 67 -2.90 -8.54 -4.52
C PHE A 67 -1.57 -9.04 -3.94
N ARG A 68 -0.96 -10.07 -4.55
CA ARG A 68 0.32 -10.62 -4.10
C ARG A 68 1.45 -9.61 -4.15
N GLU A 69 1.55 -8.82 -5.22
CA GLU A 69 2.58 -7.78 -5.36
C GLU A 69 2.36 -6.63 -4.39
N THR A 70 1.11 -6.25 -4.17
CA THR A 70 0.72 -5.26 -3.16
C THR A 70 1.17 -5.73 -1.77
N MET A 71 0.86 -6.98 -1.39
CA MET A 71 1.25 -7.56 -0.11
C MET A 71 2.77 -7.65 0.08
N ASN A 72 3.49 -8.09 -0.95
CA ASN A 72 4.95 -8.16 -0.91
C ASN A 72 5.57 -6.77 -0.76
N THR A 73 4.97 -5.76 -1.39
CA THR A 73 5.43 -4.37 -1.32
C THR A 73 5.18 -3.78 0.06
N LEU A 74 3.98 -3.95 0.62
CA LEU A 74 3.65 -3.53 1.98
C LEU A 74 4.53 -4.20 3.02
N SER A 75 4.73 -5.52 2.91
CA SER A 75 5.61 -6.28 3.82
C SER A 75 7.03 -5.72 3.84
N LYS A 76 7.61 -5.45 2.66
CA LYS A 76 8.95 -4.84 2.57
C LYS A 76 9.00 -3.40 3.08
N LEU A 77 7.95 -2.61 2.83
CA LEU A 77 7.85 -1.24 3.34
C LEU A 77 7.82 -1.22 4.87
N LEU A 78 7.03 -2.10 5.48
CA LEU A 78 6.81 -2.12 6.94
C LEU A 78 7.96 -2.80 7.70
N ASN A 79 8.61 -3.80 7.10
CA ASN A 79 9.84 -4.39 7.62
C ASN A 79 11.09 -3.52 7.40
N ASN A 80 10.95 -2.34 6.79
CA ASN A 80 12.06 -1.39 6.72
C ASN A 80 12.38 -0.86 8.13
N LYS A 81 13.67 -0.78 8.49
CA LYS A 81 14.11 -0.28 9.82
C LYS A 81 13.46 1.06 10.22
N LYS A 82 13.17 1.94 9.26
CA LYS A 82 12.52 3.24 9.53
C LYS A 82 11.02 3.12 9.87
N ASN A 83 10.38 2.02 9.48
CA ASN A 83 8.95 1.75 9.63
C ASN A 83 8.63 0.63 10.60
N MET A 84 9.64 -0.10 11.07
CA MET A 84 9.45 -1.24 11.97
C MET A 84 8.68 -0.86 13.23
N TRP A 85 8.81 0.39 13.68
CA TRP A 85 8.03 0.94 14.79
C TRP A 85 6.52 0.94 14.55
N ILE A 86 6.07 1.01 13.29
CA ILE A 86 4.65 0.90 12.94
C ILE A 86 4.17 -0.47 13.37
N LEU A 87 4.91 -1.53 13.03
CA LEU A 87 4.60 -2.90 13.47
C LEU A 87 4.59 -3.01 15.00
N GLU A 88 5.59 -2.42 15.67
CA GLU A 88 5.66 -2.41 17.15
C GLU A 88 4.45 -1.70 17.77
N TYR A 89 4.02 -0.58 17.18
CA TYR A 89 2.88 0.23 17.63
C TYR A 89 1.54 -0.53 17.51
N PHE A 90 1.35 -1.30 16.44
CA PHE A 90 0.20 -2.21 16.30
C PHE A 90 0.32 -3.47 17.18
N ASN A 91 1.52 -3.84 17.61
CA ASN A 91 1.77 -4.99 18.47
C ASN A 91 1.58 -4.67 19.96
N THR A 92 1.72 -3.40 20.37
CA THR A 92 1.53 -2.97 21.77
C THR A 92 0.08 -2.99 22.26
N SER A 93 -0.90 -3.18 21.37
CA SER A 93 -2.33 -3.09 21.68
C SER A 93 -3.08 -4.43 21.74
N SER A 94 -2.43 -5.59 21.59
CA SER A 94 -3.07 -6.88 21.89
C SER A 94 -2.11 -8.01 22.27
N VAL A 95 -2.62 -8.92 23.10
CA VAL A 95 -1.93 -10.09 23.72
C VAL A 95 -1.58 -11.21 22.71
N TYR A 96 -1.68 -10.96 21.40
CA TYR A 96 -1.51 -11.98 20.35
C TYR A 96 -0.21 -11.80 19.56
N SER A 97 0.29 -12.89 18.98
CA SER A 97 1.56 -12.91 18.27
C SER A 97 1.55 -11.97 17.05
N SER A 98 2.64 -11.23 16.90
CA SER A 98 2.86 -10.14 15.93
C SER A 98 2.48 -10.45 14.47
N ASN A 99 2.60 -11.70 14.03
CA ASN A 99 2.22 -12.11 12.67
C ASN A 99 0.70 -12.23 12.44
N ILE A 100 -0.09 -12.52 13.49
CA ILE A 100 -1.55 -12.72 13.39
C ILE A 100 -2.27 -11.35 13.38
N ILE A 101 -1.80 -10.39 14.19
CA ILE A 101 -2.37 -9.03 14.22
C ILE A 101 -2.04 -8.29 12.93
N PHE A 102 -0.83 -8.45 12.41
CA PHE A 102 -0.42 -7.84 11.15
C PHE A 102 -1.26 -8.34 9.97
N SER A 103 -1.42 -9.67 9.86
CA SER A 103 -2.30 -10.24 8.85
C SER A 103 -3.75 -9.83 9.06
N SER A 104 -4.24 -9.72 10.30
CA SER A 104 -5.61 -9.27 10.60
C SER A 104 -5.86 -7.79 10.29
N ALA A 105 -4.97 -6.87 10.69
CA ALA A 105 -5.10 -5.43 10.44
C ALA A 105 -4.92 -5.11 8.95
N ILE A 106 -3.95 -5.75 8.29
CA ILE A 106 -3.82 -5.66 6.84
C ILE A 106 -5.04 -6.31 6.17
N ASN A 107 -5.54 -7.46 6.62
CA ASN A 107 -6.76 -8.05 6.06
C ASN A 107 -8.00 -7.19 6.28
N GLU A 108 -8.12 -6.47 7.39
CA GLU A 108 -9.26 -5.57 7.67
C GLU A 108 -9.18 -4.31 6.79
N ILE A 109 -8.00 -3.71 6.67
CA ILE A 109 -7.71 -2.62 5.73
C ILE A 109 -8.00 -3.07 4.29
N LEU A 110 -7.60 -4.28 3.92
CA LEU A 110 -7.77 -4.84 2.58
C LEU A 110 -9.19 -5.32 2.31
N GLN A 111 -9.95 -5.81 3.30
CA GLN A 111 -11.39 -6.09 3.13
C GLN A 111 -12.13 -4.79 2.84
N LYS A 112 -11.90 -3.75 3.65
CA LYS A 112 -12.52 -2.43 3.40
C LYS A 112 -12.14 -1.88 2.02
N ALA A 113 -10.90 -2.06 1.60
CA ALA A 113 -10.44 -1.64 0.28
C ALA A 113 -11.04 -2.52 -0.86
N ARG A 114 -11.20 -3.83 -0.65
CA ARG A 114 -11.84 -4.76 -1.60
C ARG A 114 -13.32 -4.44 -1.77
N ASP A 115 -14.05 -4.21 -0.68
CA ASP A 115 -15.47 -3.82 -0.70
C ASP A 115 -15.66 -2.46 -1.42
N SER A 116 -14.65 -1.60 -1.36
CA SER A 116 -14.60 -0.33 -2.07
C SER A 116 -14.24 -0.48 -3.56
N GLY A 117 -13.41 -1.48 -3.91
CA GLY A 117 -12.93 -1.75 -5.27
C GLY A 117 -13.86 -2.64 -6.12
N GLU A 118 -14.56 -3.60 -5.52
CA GLU A 118 -15.59 -4.41 -6.20
C GLU A 118 -16.79 -3.53 -6.61
N ASN A 119 -17.15 -2.52 -5.81
CA ASN A 119 -18.13 -1.51 -6.19
C ASN A 119 -17.72 -0.69 -7.42
N ARG A 120 -16.41 -0.48 -7.66
CA ARG A 120 -15.94 0.22 -8.87
C ARG A 120 -15.95 -0.70 -10.09
N LYS A 121 -15.63 -2.00 -9.97
CA LYS A 121 -15.71 -2.95 -11.09
C LYS A 121 -17.13 -3.22 -11.57
N MET A 122 -18.13 -3.19 -10.68
CA MET A 122 -19.55 -3.34 -11.07
C MET A 122 -20.09 -2.14 -11.87
N ASN A 123 -19.54 -0.93 -11.68
CA ASN A 123 -19.99 0.26 -12.41
C ASN A 123 -19.40 0.40 -13.83
N TYR A 124 -18.36 -0.36 -14.20
CA TYR A 124 -17.83 -0.38 -15.57
C TYR A 124 -18.37 -1.53 -16.43
N LEU A 125 -19.21 -2.41 -15.85
CA LEU A 125 -19.90 -3.49 -16.57
C LEU A 125 -21.42 -3.25 -16.67
N ALA A 126 -21.90 -2.07 -16.26
CA ALA A 126 -23.31 -1.67 -16.28
C ALA A 126 -23.61 -0.49 -17.23
N LEU A 127 -22.70 -0.21 -18.17
CA LEU A 127 -22.90 0.68 -19.33
C LEU A 127 -22.57 -0.10 -20.60
#